data_AF-A0A1V0A573-F1
#
_entry.id   AF-A0A1V0A573-F1
#
_cell.length_a   1.000
_cell.length_b   1.000
_cell.length_c   1.000
_cell.angle_alpha   90.00
_cell.angle_beta   90.00
_cell.angle_gamma   90.00
#
_symmetry.space_group_name_H-M   'P 1'
#
loop_
_entity.id
_entity.type
_entity.pdbx_description
1 polymer ?
#
loop_
_entity_poly.entity_id
_entity_poly.type
_entity_poly.pdbx_seq_one_letter_code
_entity_poly.pdbx_strand_id
1 'polypeptide(L)'
;MFERSGWALRALVALPVALGSLALTAPAQAGTSSDESVKEIVRLKSVHSGKCLVANLSTTPVQDSCDLRSAQWEHDLGRSTFRNTYVNMCLDTNGSKVYLSKPFARGECNTGDRGQLWRVDTEHLGGYRPYQYVICSQLDGLYSNKAMTFWDDGTISLVQKDSSRKQRFLSI
;
A
#
# COMPACT_ATOMS: atom_id res chain seq x y z
N MET A 1 58.57 64.60 -2.65
CA MET A 1 58.36 66.02 -2.99
C MET A 1 56.84 66.23 -3.00
N PHE A 2 56.34 66.99 -2.01
CA PHE A 2 55.03 67.69 -1.89
C PHE A 2 53.72 66.87 -2.04
N GLU A 3 52.93 66.68 -0.96
CA GLU A 3 51.80 67.54 -0.48
C GLU A 3 50.53 67.41 -1.37
N ARG A 4 49.25 67.39 -0.92
CA ARG A 4 48.57 67.65 0.36
C ARG A 4 47.05 67.32 0.22
N SER A 5 46.42 66.94 1.34
CA SER A 5 45.15 67.47 1.92
C SER A 5 43.74 67.24 1.33
N GLY A 6 42.87 66.68 2.20
CA GLY A 6 41.51 67.17 2.60
C GLY A 6 40.37 67.01 1.56
N TRP A 7 39.09 66.86 1.89
CA TRP A 7 38.29 67.45 2.97
C TRP A 7 37.06 66.57 3.30
N ALA A 8 36.56 66.73 4.54
CA ALA A 8 35.42 66.05 5.14
C ALA A 8 34.05 66.59 4.68
N LEU A 9 32.98 65.82 4.89
CA LEU A 9 31.71 66.33 5.44
C LEU A 9 30.80 65.19 5.95
N ARG A 10 30.44 65.27 7.23
CA ARG A 10 29.34 64.54 7.85
C ARG A 10 28.03 65.24 7.48
N ALA A 11 26.95 64.49 7.25
CA ALA A 11 25.59 64.97 7.45
C ALA A 11 24.68 63.82 7.91
N LEU A 12 24.26 63.92 9.17
CA LEU A 12 23.13 63.19 9.75
C LEU A 12 21.84 63.78 9.18
N VAL A 13 20.92 62.94 8.70
CA VAL A 13 19.49 63.25 8.67
C VAL A 13 18.75 62.04 9.22
N ALA A 14 18.14 62.24 10.39
CA ALA A 14 17.15 61.35 10.96
C ALA A 14 15.77 61.70 10.40
N LEU A 15 14.94 60.68 10.17
CA LEU A 15 13.48 60.79 10.24
C LEU A 15 12.89 59.43 10.66
N PRO A 16 12.05 59.38 11.71
CA PRO A 16 11.35 58.18 12.18
C PRO A 16 9.99 58.03 11.48
N VAL A 17 9.18 57.06 11.96
CA VAL A 17 7.77 56.73 11.59
C VAL A 17 7.70 55.59 10.54
N ALA A 18 7.02 54.45 10.70
CA ALA A 18 5.94 53.98 11.60
C ALA A 18 5.88 52.44 11.63
N LEU A 19 5.30 51.92 12.73
CA LEU A 19 4.39 50.75 12.85
C LEU A 19 4.56 49.56 11.89
N GLY A 20 4.97 48.42 12.45
CA GLY A 20 4.87 47.11 11.80
C GLY A 20 4.81 45.97 12.82
N SER A 21 3.60 45.68 13.26
CA SER A 21 3.04 44.39 13.72
C SER A 21 3.96 43.31 14.31
N LEU A 22 3.59 42.89 15.52
CA LEU A 22 3.90 41.60 16.15
C LEU A 22 3.89 40.45 15.13
N ALA A 23 5.04 39.80 14.93
CA ALA A 23 5.09 38.48 14.33
C ALA A 23 5.52 37.49 15.41
N LEU A 24 4.54 36.76 15.94
CA LEU A 24 4.77 35.58 16.78
C LEU A 24 5.72 34.63 16.05
N THR A 25 6.85 34.30 16.66
CA THR A 25 7.63 33.12 16.27
C THR A 25 6.85 31.89 16.72
N ALA A 26 6.00 31.37 15.83
CA ALA A 26 5.42 30.05 16.02
C ALA A 26 6.54 29.01 15.92
N PRO A 27 6.66 28.05 16.85
CA PRO A 27 7.54 26.92 16.64
C PRO A 27 7.01 26.14 15.44
N ALA A 28 7.82 26.05 14.40
CA ALA A 28 7.60 25.08 13.32
C ALA A 28 7.70 23.69 13.94
N GLN A 29 6.55 23.12 14.32
CA GLN A 29 6.43 21.70 14.58
C GLN A 29 6.73 21.02 13.24
N ALA A 30 7.96 20.58 13.07
CA ALA A 30 8.29 19.50 12.17
C ALA A 30 7.58 18.26 12.71
N GLY A 31 6.28 18.16 12.40
CA GLY A 31 5.54 16.92 12.52
C GLY A 31 6.13 15.98 11.49
N THR A 32 7.13 15.19 11.90
CA THR A 32 7.37 13.90 11.27
C THR A 32 6.15 13.05 11.58
N SER A 33 5.09 13.20 10.79
CA SER A 33 4.08 12.17 10.67
C SER A 33 4.79 10.99 10.03
N SER A 34 5.36 10.12 10.86
CA SER A 34 5.56 8.73 10.45
C SER A 34 4.17 8.23 10.10
N ASP A 35 3.89 8.22 8.80
CA ASP A 35 2.70 7.63 8.22
C ASP A 35 2.80 6.13 8.47
N GLU A 36 2.50 5.73 9.70
CA GLU A 36 2.58 4.35 10.16
C GLU A 36 1.42 3.62 9.52
N SER A 37 1.72 2.96 8.41
CA SER A 37 0.77 2.15 7.67
C SER A 37 0.11 1.13 8.61
N VAL A 38 -1.21 1.17 8.71
CA VAL A 38 -1.98 0.20 9.49
C VAL A 38 -1.81 -1.18 8.86
N LYS A 39 -1.33 -2.13 9.66
CA LYS A 39 -1.10 -3.52 9.25
C LYS A 39 -2.00 -4.45 10.04
N GLU A 40 -2.60 -5.41 9.35
CA GLU A 40 -3.42 -6.46 9.96
C GLU A 40 -2.99 -7.84 9.48
N ILE A 41 -3.22 -8.87 10.29
CA ILE A 41 -3.02 -10.27 9.88
C ILE A 41 -4.37 -10.82 9.43
N VAL A 42 -4.42 -11.27 8.18
CA VAL A 42 -5.63 -11.84 7.56
C VAL A 42 -5.36 -13.20 6.96
N ARG A 43 -6.42 -13.98 6.76
CA ARG A 43 -6.41 -15.18 5.92
C ARG A 43 -7.38 -15.03 4.78
N LEU A 44 -6.94 -15.35 3.58
CA LEU A 44 -7.74 -15.22 2.36
C LEU A 44 -8.39 -16.58 2.07
N LYS A 45 -9.59 -16.81 2.62
CA LYS A 45 -10.30 -18.09 2.53
C LYS A 45 -11.24 -18.13 1.33
N SER A 46 -11.11 -19.13 0.46
CA SER A 46 -12.11 -19.42 -0.57
C SER A 46 -13.43 -19.85 0.08
N VAL A 47 -14.53 -19.21 -0.32
CA VAL A 47 -15.88 -19.56 0.16
C VAL A 47 -16.32 -20.93 -0.36
N HIS A 48 -15.86 -21.33 -1.55
CA HIS A 48 -16.28 -22.59 -2.17
C HIS A 48 -15.52 -23.79 -1.60
N SER A 49 -14.18 -23.73 -1.59
CA SER A 49 -13.36 -24.84 -1.13
C SER A 49 -13.16 -24.85 0.39
N GLY A 50 -13.41 -23.71 1.06
CA GLY A 50 -13.10 -23.53 2.48
C GLY A 50 -11.59 -23.49 2.78
N LYS A 51 -10.74 -23.53 1.76
CA LYS A 51 -9.27 -23.48 1.88
C LYS A 51 -8.77 -22.03 1.80
N CYS A 52 -7.58 -21.79 2.35
CA CYS A 52 -6.96 -20.47 2.34
C CYS A 52 -5.86 -20.36 1.29
N LEU A 53 -5.54 -19.11 0.90
CA LEU A 53 -4.34 -18.80 0.14
C LEU A 53 -3.12 -19.07 1.01
N VAL A 54 -2.32 -20.03 0.59
CA VAL A 54 -1.13 -20.45 1.31
C VAL A 54 0.10 -20.12 0.49
N ALA A 55 1.00 -19.37 1.12
CA ALA A 55 2.33 -19.16 0.60
C ALA A 55 3.17 -20.43 0.81
N ASN A 56 4.13 -20.68 -0.05
CA ASN A 56 5.10 -21.75 0.11
C ASN A 56 6.46 -21.21 -0.33
N LEU A 57 7.52 -22.02 -0.26
CA LEU A 57 8.86 -21.60 -0.70
C LEU A 57 9.02 -21.59 -2.23
N SER A 58 7.98 -21.99 -2.98
CA SER A 58 7.91 -21.80 -4.42
C SER A 58 7.35 -20.42 -4.77
N THR A 59 7.45 -20.01 -6.03
CA THR A 59 6.86 -18.75 -6.49
C THR A 59 5.35 -18.84 -6.71
N THR A 60 4.73 -20.01 -6.56
CA THR A 60 3.30 -20.19 -6.88
C THR A 60 2.51 -20.45 -5.60
N PRO A 61 1.58 -19.55 -5.22
CA PRO A 61 0.72 -19.80 -4.08
C PRO A 61 -0.25 -20.95 -4.37
N VAL A 62 -0.74 -21.59 -3.31
CA VAL A 62 -1.62 -22.75 -3.39
C VAL A 62 -2.84 -22.57 -2.47
N GLN A 63 -3.83 -23.46 -2.61
CA GLN A 63 -4.94 -23.57 -1.67
C GLN A 63 -4.71 -24.70 -0.67
N ASP A 64 -4.71 -24.40 0.62
CA ASP A 64 -4.55 -25.40 1.68
C ASP A 64 -5.25 -24.98 2.99
N SER A 65 -5.02 -25.70 4.09
CA SER A 65 -5.60 -25.44 5.40
C SER A 65 -5.34 -24.00 5.88
N CYS A 66 -6.39 -23.37 6.41
CA CYS A 66 -6.34 -22.03 6.97
C CYS A 66 -5.56 -21.93 8.29
N ASP A 67 -5.29 -23.06 8.95
CA ASP A 67 -4.59 -23.08 10.24
C ASP A 67 -3.07 -22.95 10.08
N LEU A 68 -2.57 -23.05 8.84
CA LEU A 68 -1.14 -22.93 8.54
C LEU A 68 -0.63 -21.51 8.80
N ARG A 69 0.59 -21.38 9.32
CA ARG A 69 1.27 -20.08 9.45
C ARG A 69 1.48 -19.40 8.10
N SER A 70 1.72 -20.20 7.06
CA SER A 70 1.82 -19.73 5.69
C SER A 70 0.49 -19.32 5.06
N ALA A 71 -0.65 -19.52 5.73
CA ALA A 71 -1.95 -18.96 5.33
C ALA A 71 -2.16 -17.52 5.83
N GLN A 72 -1.30 -17.02 6.72
CA GLN A 72 -1.41 -15.70 7.34
C GLN A 72 -0.69 -14.65 6.49
N TRP A 73 -1.41 -13.59 6.14
CA TRP A 73 -0.91 -12.49 5.34
C TRP A 73 -0.96 -11.20 6.16
N GLU A 74 0.17 -10.52 6.26
CA GLU A 74 0.24 -9.13 6.69
C GLU A 74 -0.30 -8.27 5.54
N HIS A 75 -1.51 -7.75 5.72
CA HIS A 75 -2.12 -6.79 4.83
C HIS A 75 -1.75 -5.39 5.31
N ASP A 76 -0.97 -4.68 4.51
CA ASP A 76 -0.66 -3.28 4.73
C ASP A 76 -1.73 -2.44 4.04
N LEU A 77 -2.65 -1.87 4.82
CA LEU A 77 -3.80 -1.11 4.33
C LEU A 77 -3.39 0.23 3.69
N GLY A 78 -2.37 0.88 4.24
CA GLY A 78 -1.87 2.16 3.73
C GLY A 78 -1.16 2.00 2.40
N ARG A 79 -0.51 0.85 2.17
CA ARG A 79 0.24 0.54 0.95
C ARG A 79 -0.50 -0.38 -0.01
N SER A 80 -1.63 -0.96 0.43
CA SER A 80 -2.41 -1.94 -0.33
C SER A 80 -1.56 -3.14 -0.78
N THR A 81 -0.74 -3.70 0.11
CA THR A 81 0.12 -4.85 -0.20
C THR A 81 -0.14 -6.03 0.74
N PHE A 82 0.12 -7.24 0.26
CA PHE A 82 0.04 -8.46 1.08
C PHE A 82 1.40 -9.11 1.17
N ARG A 83 1.91 -9.25 2.39
CA ARG A 83 3.15 -9.96 2.69
C ARG A 83 2.87 -11.20 3.52
N ASN A 84 3.41 -12.34 3.09
CA ASN A 84 3.48 -13.50 3.95
C ASN A 84 4.75 -13.43 4.80
N THR A 85 4.62 -13.21 6.11
CA THR A 85 5.77 -13.05 7.00
C THR A 85 6.49 -14.38 7.29
N TYR A 86 5.81 -15.52 7.12
CA TYR A 86 6.39 -16.84 7.34
C TYR A 86 7.39 -17.23 6.25
N VAL A 87 7.03 -17.09 4.96
CA VAL A 87 7.96 -17.33 3.85
C VAL A 87 8.71 -16.08 3.41
N ASN A 88 8.40 -14.94 4.01
CA ASN A 88 8.95 -13.62 3.69
C ASN A 88 8.84 -13.30 2.18
N MET A 89 7.63 -13.37 1.63
CA MET A 89 7.34 -13.06 0.22
C MET A 89 6.07 -12.21 0.07
N CYS A 90 5.98 -11.50 -1.04
CA CYS A 90 4.88 -10.61 -1.39
C CYS A 90 3.95 -11.26 -2.40
N LEU A 91 2.64 -11.03 -2.25
CA LEU A 91 1.66 -11.44 -3.23
C LEU A 91 1.76 -10.52 -4.46
N ASP A 92 1.88 -11.11 -5.64
CA ASP A 92 2.26 -10.39 -6.85
C ASP A 92 1.52 -10.92 -8.09
N THR A 93 1.46 -10.11 -9.13
CA THR A 93 0.89 -10.44 -10.43
C THR A 93 1.56 -9.69 -11.57
N ASN A 94 1.68 -10.37 -12.70
CA ASN A 94 2.06 -9.77 -13.98
C ASN A 94 0.85 -9.51 -14.88
N GLY A 95 -0.35 -9.58 -14.31
CA GLY A 95 -1.62 -9.46 -14.99
C GLY A 95 -2.16 -10.75 -15.62
N SER A 96 -1.35 -11.80 -15.72
CA SER A 96 -1.78 -13.09 -16.29
C SER A 96 -1.89 -14.19 -15.24
N LYS A 97 -1.05 -14.14 -14.21
CA LYS A 97 -1.04 -15.10 -13.10
C LYS A 97 -0.72 -14.43 -11.78
N VAL A 98 -1.15 -15.05 -10.70
CA VAL A 98 -0.74 -14.72 -9.33
C VAL A 98 0.53 -15.50 -9.00
N TYR A 99 1.49 -14.86 -8.34
CA TYR A 99 2.73 -15.48 -7.87
C TYR A 99 3.23 -14.81 -6.59
N LEU A 100 4.34 -15.32 -6.05
CA LEU A 100 5.05 -14.80 -4.91
C LEU A 100 6.37 -14.20 -5.36
N SER A 101 6.63 -12.95 -4.99
CA SER A 101 7.89 -12.27 -5.27
C SER A 101 8.65 -11.98 -3.98
N LYS A 102 9.95 -11.80 -4.12
CA LYS A 102 10.78 -11.40 -2.99
C LYS A 102 10.40 -9.99 -2.54
N PRO A 103 10.45 -9.71 -1.23
CA PRO A 103 10.30 -8.36 -0.73
C PRO A 103 11.39 -7.45 -1.30
N PHE A 104 11.06 -6.17 -1.36
CA PHE A 104 11.97 -5.09 -1.66
C PHE A 104 12.77 -4.66 -0.42
N ALA A 105 13.45 -3.52 -0.52
CA ALA A 105 14.28 -2.95 0.53
C ALA A 105 13.60 -3.03 1.93
N ARG A 106 14.39 -3.41 2.93
CA ARG A 106 13.96 -3.55 4.34
C ARG A 106 12.87 -4.62 4.57
N GLY A 107 12.68 -5.53 3.62
CA GLY A 107 11.76 -6.66 3.77
C GLY A 107 10.30 -6.29 3.48
N GLU A 108 10.03 -5.13 2.91
CA GLU A 108 8.67 -4.68 2.60
C GLU A 108 8.29 -5.01 1.15
N CYS A 109 7.00 -5.09 0.84
CA CYS A 109 6.55 -5.24 -0.54
C CYS A 109 6.78 -3.95 -1.33
N ASN A 110 7.04 -4.10 -2.63
CA ASN A 110 7.41 -2.97 -3.49
C ASN A 110 6.16 -2.18 -3.89
N THR A 111 5.94 -1.01 -3.29
CA THR A 111 4.82 -0.13 -3.65
C THR A 111 4.99 0.55 -5.01
N GLY A 112 6.21 0.58 -5.55
CA GLY A 112 6.46 0.97 -6.94
C GLY A 112 6.15 -0.14 -7.95
N ASP A 113 6.08 -1.39 -7.49
CA ASP A 113 5.63 -2.52 -8.31
C ASP A 113 4.12 -2.64 -8.18
N ARG A 114 3.44 -2.23 -9.24
CA ARG A 114 2.00 -2.23 -9.26
C ARG A 114 1.40 -3.64 -9.23
N GLY A 115 2.17 -4.67 -9.60
CA GLY A 115 1.76 -6.08 -9.46
C GLY A 115 1.55 -6.51 -8.01
N GLN A 116 2.14 -5.79 -7.06
CA GLN A 116 2.02 -6.05 -5.62
C GLN A 116 0.94 -5.21 -4.95
N LEU A 117 0.24 -4.35 -5.70
CA LEU A 117 -0.84 -3.51 -5.20
C LEU A 117 -2.19 -4.20 -5.37
N TRP A 118 -2.87 -4.45 -4.26
CA TRP A 118 -4.11 -5.21 -4.19
C TRP A 118 -5.17 -4.42 -3.43
N ARG A 119 -6.34 -4.28 -4.05
CA ARG A 119 -7.52 -3.72 -3.42
C ARG A 119 -8.45 -4.85 -3.01
N VAL A 120 -8.95 -4.74 -1.78
CA VAL A 120 -9.97 -5.63 -1.25
C VAL A 120 -11.34 -5.00 -1.53
N ASP A 121 -12.08 -5.57 -2.47
CA ASP A 121 -13.41 -5.09 -2.86
C ASP A 121 -14.52 -5.86 -2.14
N THR A 122 -15.46 -5.10 -1.59
CA THR A 122 -16.56 -5.60 -0.77
C THR A 122 -17.88 -5.54 -1.55
N GLU A 123 -18.24 -6.59 -2.28
CA GLU A 123 -19.54 -6.66 -2.96
C GLU A 123 -20.64 -7.12 -1.98
N HIS A 124 -21.66 -6.27 -1.76
CA HIS A 124 -22.85 -6.63 -1.00
C HIS A 124 -23.88 -7.29 -1.92
N LEU A 125 -24.13 -8.58 -1.73
CA LEU A 125 -25.20 -9.29 -2.40
C LEU A 125 -26.38 -9.39 -1.43
N GLY A 126 -27.53 -8.85 -1.84
CA GLY A 126 -28.67 -8.55 -0.98
C GLY A 126 -29.04 -9.64 0.03
N GLY A 127 -29.23 -9.21 1.28
CA GLY A 127 -30.15 -9.84 2.23
C GLY A 127 -29.55 -10.73 3.32
N TYR A 128 -28.53 -11.54 3.08
CA TYR A 128 -28.04 -12.48 4.10
C TYR A 128 -26.51 -12.62 4.09
N ARG A 129 -25.91 -12.02 5.12
CA ARG A 129 -24.49 -12.01 5.53
C ARG A 129 -23.51 -11.43 4.49
N PRO A 130 -22.65 -10.47 4.90
CA PRO A 130 -21.58 -10.00 4.04
C PRO A 130 -20.55 -11.12 3.78
N TYR A 131 -20.69 -11.86 2.68
CA TYR A 131 -19.59 -12.65 2.12
C TYR A 131 -18.77 -11.69 1.26
N GLN A 132 -17.77 -11.09 1.88
CA GLN A 132 -17.02 -9.95 1.34
C GLN A 132 -15.65 -10.42 0.84
N TYR A 133 -15.10 -9.65 -0.09
CA TYR A 133 -13.73 -9.70 -0.61
C TYR A 133 -13.59 -10.40 -1.97
N VAL A 134 -13.46 -9.55 -2.99
CA VAL A 134 -12.77 -9.84 -4.24
C VAL A 134 -11.43 -9.12 -4.15
N ILE A 135 -10.32 -9.84 -4.26
CA ILE A 135 -8.99 -9.21 -4.25
C ILE A 135 -8.66 -8.82 -5.69
N CYS A 136 -8.69 -7.53 -5.97
CA CYS A 136 -8.41 -6.94 -7.27
C CYS A 136 -6.98 -6.41 -7.30
N SER A 137 -6.26 -6.57 -8.40
CA SER A 137 -5.00 -5.84 -8.58
C SER A 137 -5.28 -4.39 -8.95
N GLN A 138 -4.73 -3.40 -8.23
CA GLN A 138 -4.94 -1.99 -8.54
C GLN A 138 -3.87 -1.50 -9.52
N LEU A 139 -4.25 -1.34 -10.77
CA LEU A 139 -3.38 -0.82 -11.82
C LEU A 139 -4.19 0.12 -12.70
N ASP A 140 -3.89 1.43 -12.64
CA ASP A 140 -4.46 2.54 -13.45
C ASP A 140 -4.81 2.13 -14.91
N GLY A 141 -5.95 1.45 -15.09
CA GLY A 141 -6.44 0.94 -16.38
C GLY A 141 -5.85 -0.37 -16.92
N LEU A 142 -4.67 -0.85 -16.47
CA LEU A 142 -4.01 -2.03 -17.08
C LEU A 142 -4.52 -3.38 -16.57
N TYR A 143 -4.77 -3.50 -15.26
CA TYR A 143 -5.28 -4.74 -14.64
C TYR A 143 -6.32 -4.46 -13.53
N SER A 144 -6.81 -3.23 -13.45
CA SER A 144 -7.83 -2.78 -12.49
C SER A 144 -9.15 -3.55 -12.58
N ASN A 145 -9.35 -4.33 -13.63
CA ASN A 145 -10.53 -5.16 -13.83
C ASN A 145 -10.25 -6.66 -13.62
N LYS A 146 -9.12 -7.08 -13.04
CA LYS A 146 -8.87 -8.49 -12.75
C LYS A 146 -8.94 -8.77 -11.26
N ALA A 147 -9.60 -9.88 -10.94
CA ALA A 147 -9.79 -10.41 -9.61
C ALA A 147 -9.03 -11.73 -9.46
N MET A 148 -8.32 -11.89 -8.35
CA MET A 148 -7.85 -13.21 -7.94
C MET A 148 -9.06 -14.09 -7.62
N THR A 149 -9.10 -15.26 -8.24
CA THR A 149 -10.16 -16.26 -8.11
C THR A 149 -9.53 -17.59 -7.80
N PHE A 150 -10.16 -18.33 -6.91
CA PHE A 150 -9.74 -19.63 -6.46
C PHE A 150 -10.75 -20.59 -7.07
N TRP A 151 -10.38 -21.82 -7.30
CA TRP A 151 -11.27 -22.80 -7.92
C TRP A 151 -11.35 -24.05 -7.07
N ASP A 152 -12.40 -24.85 -7.27
CA ASP A 152 -12.65 -26.06 -6.49
C ASP A 152 -11.57 -27.13 -6.71
N ASP A 153 -10.91 -27.10 -7.87
CA ASP A 153 -9.77 -27.95 -8.20
C ASP A 153 -8.45 -27.51 -7.52
N GLY A 154 -8.50 -26.46 -6.68
CA GLY A 154 -7.35 -25.93 -5.97
C GLY A 154 -6.55 -24.90 -6.75
N THR A 155 -6.89 -24.62 -8.01
CA THR A 155 -6.18 -23.64 -8.83
C THR A 155 -6.49 -22.21 -8.37
N ILE A 156 -5.56 -21.29 -8.63
CA ILE A 156 -5.71 -19.84 -8.38
C ILE A 156 -5.44 -19.13 -9.70
N SER A 157 -6.28 -18.17 -10.08
CA SER A 157 -6.22 -17.49 -11.37
C SER A 157 -6.63 -16.02 -11.26
N LEU A 158 -6.34 -15.25 -12.30
CA LEU A 158 -6.86 -13.90 -12.47
C LEU A 158 -7.95 -13.91 -13.52
N VAL A 159 -9.17 -13.56 -13.12
CA VAL A 159 -10.33 -13.47 -14.01
C VAL A 159 -10.80 -12.02 -14.10
N GLN A 160 -11.50 -11.67 -15.18
CA GLN A 160 -12.14 -10.36 -15.24
C GLN A 160 -13.17 -10.22 -14.11
N LYS A 161 -13.14 -9.07 -13.44
CA LYS A 161 -14.00 -8.71 -12.31
C LYS A 161 -15.46 -8.84 -12.67
N ASP A 162 -15.87 -8.58 -13.90
CA ASP A 162 -17.29 -8.64 -14.31
C ASP A 162 -17.69 -10.00 -14.91
N SER A 163 -16.80 -11.00 -14.88
CA SER A 163 -17.14 -12.33 -15.36
C SER A 163 -18.16 -13.01 -14.44
N SER A 164 -19.11 -13.75 -15.01
CA SER A 164 -20.14 -14.49 -14.26
C SER A 164 -19.61 -15.70 -13.48
N ARG A 165 -18.29 -15.97 -13.55
CA ARG A 165 -17.60 -17.12 -12.92
C ARG A 165 -16.73 -16.72 -11.72
N LYS A 166 -17.10 -15.69 -10.97
CA LYS A 166 -16.32 -15.25 -9.80
C LYS A 166 -16.43 -16.28 -8.67
N GLN A 167 -15.32 -16.65 -8.06
CA GLN A 167 -15.34 -17.24 -6.72
C GLN A 167 -15.13 -16.16 -5.66
N ARG A 168 -15.78 -16.36 -4.50
CA ARG A 168 -15.86 -15.39 -3.40
C ARG A 168 -14.86 -15.75 -2.31
N PHE A 169 -14.35 -14.75 -1.59
CA PHE A 169 -13.48 -14.94 -0.43
C PHE A 169 -14.16 -14.57 0.88
N LEU A 170 -13.51 -14.94 1.97
CA LEU A 170 -13.72 -14.43 3.31
C LEU A 170 -12.33 -14.09 3.87
N SER A 171 -12.19 -12.87 4.38
CA SER A 171 -11.09 -12.48 5.25
C SER A 171 -11.50 -12.89 6.65
N ILE A 172 -10.72 -13.79 7.26
CA ILE A 172 -10.95 -14.30 8.62
C ILE A 172 -9.71 -14.19 9.48
#